data_AF-A0A8J1J4W5-F1
#
_entry.id   AF-A0A8J1J4W5-F1
#
_cell.length_a   1.000
_cell.length_b   1.000
_cell.length_c   1.000
_cell.angle_alpha   90.00
_cell.angle_beta   90.00
_cell.angle_gamma   90.00
#
_symmetry.space_group_name_H-M   'P 1'
#
loop_
_entity.id
_entity.type
_entity.pdbx_description
1 polymer ?
#
loop_
_entity_poly.entity_id
_entity_poly.type
_entity_poly.pdbx_seq_one_letter_code
_entity_poly.pdbx_strand_id
1 'polypeptide(L)'
;MGYDRKLFVIEPEGFLKNLSPLPAYYQETLKTWSMVSVLRERVIQGEDILTEPLLYNPSLKTRMLKSTSIRRRLCRAQLTRVGNLLDFERIDWVQTQEVMQRMELRTTRVPNRLIKEIKDTISSGSHTFINEVLHAVEPDSSWNAPPPAIKIAPKIRQSPQAAPSPNLSQLENFTLTRFCDMPRKLLYSLMLHTVHFLALVSRYDTIWRRIQCERNPPFLVLLVTTTHSQKEERNVIRQTWGKERLIGDKLVSTYFLLGAGTNPRLQEELTGESNTYNDIIQRDFIDTYYNLTLKTIMGIEWICTHCPQTTFVMKTDTDMFVNPLYLVELLVKKNQTTNLFTGSLKPHDAPVRDINSKWYISTTEYPLAKYPPFCSGTGYAFSVDVAQRIQNVSGSVPFFKLEDVYVGMCLEKLEINLENLHTEPTFFPYKIPFNICKYRKLVTSHGVRPRELYLFWEALRRSRAVQC
;
A
#
# COMPACT_ATOMS: atom_id res chain seq x y z
N MET A 1 -2.38 -19.56 10.26
CA MET A 1 -1.44 -20.70 10.38
C MET A 1 -2.08 -21.86 9.63
N GLY A 2 -1.35 -22.65 8.85
CA GLY A 2 -1.90 -23.69 7.95
C GLY A 2 -2.60 -24.88 8.62
N TYR A 3 -3.36 -24.66 9.69
CA TYR A 3 -4.22 -25.63 10.34
C TYR A 3 -5.60 -24.98 10.52
N ASP A 4 -6.56 -25.57 9.79
CA ASP A 4 -8.01 -25.35 9.78
C ASP A 4 -8.56 -24.06 9.14
N ARG A 5 -9.09 -24.24 7.93
CA ARG A 5 -9.77 -23.29 7.05
C ARG A 5 -11.10 -22.72 7.60
N LYS A 6 -11.37 -22.86 8.90
CA LYS A 6 -12.65 -22.51 9.56
C LYS A 6 -12.51 -21.46 10.69
N LEU A 7 -11.30 -21.00 11.02
CA LEU A 7 -11.01 -20.12 12.16
C LEU A 7 -10.78 -18.66 11.75
N PHE A 8 -11.83 -17.93 11.35
CA PHE A 8 -11.73 -16.50 11.00
C PHE A 8 -12.57 -15.55 11.86
N VAL A 9 -13.16 -16.03 12.96
CA VAL A 9 -13.89 -15.18 13.92
C VAL A 9 -13.01 -14.76 15.11
N ILE A 10 -11.69 -14.80 14.98
CA ILE A 10 -10.80 -14.41 16.08
C ILE A 10 -10.56 -12.90 16.04
N GLU A 11 -10.91 -12.21 17.12
CA GLU A 11 -10.56 -10.80 17.29
C GLU A 11 -9.10 -10.66 17.77
N PRO A 12 -8.20 -10.09 16.95
CA PRO A 12 -6.76 -10.10 17.23
C PRO A 12 -6.36 -9.15 18.37
N GLU A 13 -7.26 -8.29 18.85
CA GLU A 13 -6.99 -7.24 19.84
C GLU A 13 -6.38 -7.80 21.14
N GLY A 14 -6.69 -9.05 21.49
CA GLY A 14 -6.07 -9.75 22.61
C GLY A 14 -4.63 -10.23 22.36
N PHE A 15 -4.26 -10.49 21.10
CA PHE A 15 -2.95 -10.97 20.67
C PHE A 15 -1.96 -9.82 20.45
N LEU A 16 -2.45 -8.66 20.01
CA LEU A 16 -1.63 -7.48 19.71
C LEU A 16 -0.86 -6.92 20.91
N LYS A 17 -1.25 -7.27 22.14
CA LYS A 17 -0.63 -6.74 23.37
C LYS A 17 0.82 -7.17 23.55
N ASN A 18 1.22 -8.31 22.99
CA ASN A 18 2.62 -8.75 22.97
C ASN A 18 2.88 -9.74 21.82
N LEU A 19 3.34 -9.23 20.68
CA LEU A 19 3.65 -10.03 19.49
C LEU A 19 5.13 -10.45 19.40
N SER A 20 5.97 -9.99 20.32
CA SER A 20 7.41 -10.27 20.34
C SER A 20 7.82 -11.75 20.26
N PRO A 21 7.03 -12.73 20.76
CA PRO A 21 7.40 -14.15 20.65
C PRO A 21 7.17 -14.74 19.25
N LEU A 22 6.49 -14.03 18.34
CA LEU A 22 6.13 -14.55 17.03
C LEU A 22 7.17 -14.15 15.97
N PRO A 23 7.42 -14.99 14.94
CA PRO A 23 8.20 -14.58 13.79
C PRO A 23 7.62 -13.34 13.09
N ALA A 24 8.49 -12.49 12.52
CA ALA A 24 8.12 -11.20 11.93
C ALA A 24 6.94 -11.28 10.96
N TYR A 25 6.90 -12.32 10.11
CA TYR A 25 5.79 -12.58 9.19
C TYR A 25 4.42 -12.64 9.89
N TYR A 26 4.33 -13.35 11.03
CA TYR A 26 3.08 -13.48 11.79
C TYR A 26 2.73 -12.22 12.56
N GLN A 27 3.74 -11.46 13.02
CA GLN A 27 3.51 -10.17 13.64
C GLN A 27 2.84 -9.20 12.65
N GLU A 28 3.40 -9.07 11.45
CA GLU A 28 2.87 -8.19 10.41
C GLU A 28 1.50 -8.65 9.92
N THR A 29 1.31 -9.97 9.72
CA THR A 29 0.01 -10.54 9.34
C THR A 29 -1.08 -10.22 10.37
N LEU A 30 -0.80 -10.37 11.67
CA LEU A 30 -1.75 -10.08 12.74
C LEU A 30 -2.04 -8.59 12.92
N LYS A 31 -1.02 -7.73 12.73
CA LYS A 31 -1.19 -6.27 12.70
C LYS A 31 -2.12 -5.87 11.55
N THR A 32 -1.88 -6.37 10.34
CA THR A 32 -2.77 -6.09 9.20
C THR A 32 -4.18 -6.63 9.44
N TRP A 33 -4.31 -7.83 10.01
CA TRP A 33 -5.62 -8.40 10.33
C TRP A 33 -6.44 -7.55 11.31
N SER A 34 -5.77 -6.81 12.20
CA SER A 34 -6.44 -5.90 13.13
C SER A 34 -7.03 -4.65 12.47
N MET A 35 -6.67 -4.39 11.22
CA MET A 35 -7.12 -3.22 10.45
C MET A 35 -8.43 -3.50 9.68
N VAL A 36 -8.92 -4.73 9.72
CA VAL A 36 -10.19 -5.16 9.10
C VAL A 36 -11.17 -5.72 10.15
N SER A 37 -12.45 -5.44 9.95
CA SER A 37 -13.58 -6.10 10.60
C SER A 37 -14.00 -7.27 9.73
N VAL A 38 -14.07 -8.46 10.33
CA VAL A 38 -14.63 -9.65 9.69
C VAL A 38 -15.94 -9.95 10.40
N LEU A 39 -17.06 -9.79 9.71
CA LEU A 39 -18.40 -10.01 10.22
C LEU A 39 -19.04 -11.17 9.48
N ARG A 40 -19.55 -12.15 10.21
CA ARG A 40 -20.35 -13.25 9.62
C ARG A 40 -21.80 -12.78 9.46
N GLU A 41 -22.37 -12.92 8.26
CA GLU A 41 -23.81 -12.75 8.08
C GLU A 41 -24.53 -13.87 8.84
N ARG A 42 -25.49 -13.49 9.69
CA ARG A 42 -26.02 -14.36 10.74
C ARG A 42 -26.78 -15.55 10.18
N VAL A 43 -26.08 -16.66 9.96
CA VAL A 43 -26.65 -18.02 9.94
C VAL A 43 -25.60 -18.97 10.51
N ILE A 44 -25.88 -19.63 11.64
CA ILE A 44 -25.11 -20.79 12.10
C ILE A 44 -26.02 -21.99 11.86
N GLN A 45 -25.73 -22.77 10.82
CA GLN A 45 -26.32 -24.08 10.59
C GLN A 45 -25.20 -25.04 10.17
N GLY A 46 -25.14 -26.25 10.75
CA GLY A 46 -24.24 -27.31 10.29
C GLY A 46 -22.94 -27.53 11.08
N GLU A 47 -22.11 -28.44 10.55
CA GLU A 47 -20.87 -29.05 11.10
C GLU A 47 -19.83 -28.05 11.65
N ASP A 48 -19.94 -26.77 11.30
CA ASP A 48 -18.97 -25.74 11.65
C ASP A 48 -18.87 -25.50 13.16
N ILE A 49 -19.95 -25.71 13.93
CA ILE A 49 -19.97 -25.50 15.38
C ILE A 49 -18.93 -26.35 16.13
N LEU A 50 -18.63 -27.57 15.65
CA LEU A 50 -17.64 -28.46 16.28
C LEU A 50 -16.23 -27.89 16.18
N THR A 51 -15.97 -27.14 15.12
CA THR A 51 -14.68 -26.51 14.82
C THR A 51 -14.57 -25.06 15.28
N GLU A 52 -15.65 -24.48 15.80
CA GLU A 52 -15.67 -23.08 16.23
C GLU A 52 -14.66 -22.80 17.36
N PRO A 53 -13.85 -21.74 17.27
CA PRO A 53 -12.96 -21.34 18.36
C PRO A 53 -13.77 -21.07 19.62
N LEU A 54 -13.32 -21.65 20.72
CA LEU A 54 -13.81 -21.29 22.03
C LEU A 54 -13.25 -19.92 22.44
N LEU A 55 -11.96 -19.69 22.18
CA LEU A 55 -11.23 -18.51 22.65
C LEU A 55 -11.29 -17.37 21.61
N TYR A 56 -11.44 -16.14 22.09
CA TYR A 56 -11.45 -14.93 21.27
C TYR A 56 -12.53 -14.90 20.19
N ASN A 57 -13.60 -15.67 20.38
CA ASN A 57 -14.76 -15.71 19.52
C ASN A 57 -15.80 -14.67 20.00
N PRO A 58 -15.99 -13.54 19.29
CA PRO A 58 -16.92 -12.48 19.67
C PRO A 58 -18.38 -12.93 19.55
N SER A 59 -18.66 -14.00 18.80
CA SER A 59 -19.98 -14.60 18.70
C SER A 59 -20.37 -15.38 19.94
N LEU A 60 -19.40 -15.81 20.78
CA LEU A 60 -19.63 -16.45 22.07
C LEU A 60 -19.61 -15.39 23.17
N LYS A 61 -20.78 -15.00 23.70
CA LYS A 61 -20.97 -13.92 24.67
C LYS A 61 -20.67 -14.40 26.08
N THR A 62 -19.44 -14.85 26.30
CA THR A 62 -18.99 -15.36 27.60
C THR A 62 -18.15 -14.33 28.36
N ARG A 63 -18.52 -14.10 29.62
CA ARG A 63 -17.77 -13.26 30.56
C ARG A 63 -16.56 -13.99 31.09
N MET A 64 -16.64 -15.32 31.22
CA MET A 64 -15.56 -16.18 31.73
C MET A 64 -14.28 -16.09 30.88
N LEU A 65 -14.41 -16.06 29.56
CA LEU A 65 -13.26 -16.03 28.65
C LEU A 65 -12.54 -14.67 28.59
N LYS A 66 -13.04 -13.64 29.29
CA LYS A 66 -12.29 -12.39 29.48
C LYS A 66 -11.10 -12.59 30.43
N SER A 67 -11.14 -13.59 31.32
CA SER A 67 -10.07 -13.88 32.27
C SER A 67 -8.87 -14.55 31.59
N THR A 68 -7.71 -13.92 31.68
CA THR A 68 -6.44 -14.47 31.17
C THR A 68 -6.04 -15.78 31.86
N SER A 69 -6.35 -15.94 33.15
CA SER A 69 -6.06 -17.16 33.89
C SER A 69 -6.88 -18.35 33.37
N ILE A 70 -8.19 -18.12 33.14
CA ILE A 70 -9.09 -19.15 32.60
C ILE A 70 -8.68 -19.55 31.18
N ARG A 71 -8.38 -18.57 30.32
CA ARG A 71 -7.90 -18.85 28.94
C ARG A 71 -6.64 -19.71 28.92
N ARG A 72 -5.65 -19.40 29.76
CA ARG A 72 -4.41 -20.19 29.85
C ARG A 72 -4.68 -21.64 30.26
N ARG A 73 -5.59 -21.86 31.22
CA ARG A 73 -5.98 -23.21 31.64
C ARG A 73 -6.69 -23.98 30.53
N LEU A 74 -7.61 -23.34 29.82
CA LEU A 74 -8.27 -23.94 28.65
C LEU A 74 -7.28 -24.33 27.55
N CYS A 75 -6.31 -23.47 27.23
CA CYS A 75 -5.25 -23.80 26.27
C CYS A 75 -4.42 -25.02 26.71
N ARG A 76 -3.99 -25.07 27.98
CA ARG A 76 -3.22 -26.20 28.51
C ARG A 76 -4.02 -27.51 28.49
N ALA A 77 -5.31 -27.41 28.80
CA ALA A 77 -6.26 -28.52 28.74
C ALA A 77 -6.63 -28.94 27.31
N GLN A 78 -6.11 -28.25 26.28
CA GLN A 78 -6.46 -28.40 24.86
C GLN A 78 -7.97 -28.20 24.58
N LEU A 79 -8.67 -27.46 25.43
CA LEU A 79 -10.08 -27.09 25.29
C LEU A 79 -10.16 -25.76 24.54
N THR A 80 -9.97 -25.81 23.22
CA THR A 80 -9.81 -24.58 22.40
C THR A 80 -10.92 -24.38 21.38
N ARG A 81 -11.80 -25.37 21.21
CA ARG A 81 -12.96 -25.34 20.31
C ARG A 81 -14.24 -25.68 21.07
N VAL A 82 -15.39 -25.26 20.55
CA VAL A 82 -16.71 -25.59 21.13
C VAL A 82 -16.92 -27.11 21.10
N GLY A 83 -16.52 -27.81 20.03
CA GLY A 83 -16.60 -29.27 19.95
C GLY A 83 -15.78 -30.02 21.01
N ASN A 84 -14.76 -29.38 21.64
CA ASN A 84 -14.03 -30.01 22.76
C ASN A 84 -14.86 -30.07 24.05
N LEU A 85 -16.02 -29.41 24.09
CA LEU A 85 -16.96 -29.40 25.22
C LEU A 85 -18.20 -30.27 24.95
N LEU A 86 -18.21 -31.04 23.85
CA LEU A 86 -19.27 -31.98 23.48
C LEU A 86 -18.77 -33.42 23.62
N ASP A 87 -19.63 -34.27 24.14
CA ASP A 87 -19.46 -35.71 24.30
C ASP A 87 -20.34 -36.42 23.26
N PHE A 88 -19.69 -36.95 22.22
CA PHE A 88 -20.37 -37.56 21.09
C PHE A 88 -20.88 -38.98 21.39
N GLU A 89 -20.32 -39.66 22.39
CA GLU A 89 -20.80 -40.98 22.80
C GLU A 89 -22.10 -40.86 23.57
N ARG A 90 -22.19 -39.83 24.43
CA ARG A 90 -23.36 -39.60 25.27
C ARG A 90 -24.40 -38.68 24.68
N ILE A 91 -24.12 -38.10 23.53
CA ILE A 91 -25.04 -37.18 22.86
C ILE A 91 -25.36 -36.00 23.83
N ASP A 92 -24.34 -35.47 24.50
CA ASP A 92 -24.50 -34.32 25.42
C ASP A 92 -23.21 -33.48 25.52
N TRP A 93 -23.22 -32.48 26.38
CA TRP A 93 -22.04 -31.73 26.78
C TRP A 93 -21.17 -32.56 27.72
N VAL A 94 -19.85 -32.41 27.60
CA VAL A 94 -18.89 -33.06 28.47
C VAL A 94 -19.21 -32.77 29.94
N GLN A 95 -19.17 -33.80 30.78
CA GLN A 95 -19.44 -33.67 32.21
C GLN A 95 -18.51 -32.63 32.84
N THR A 96 -19.06 -31.77 33.70
CA THR A 96 -18.31 -30.63 34.21
C THR A 96 -17.18 -31.02 35.15
N GLN A 97 -17.24 -32.23 35.74
CA GLN A 97 -16.16 -32.89 36.47
C GLN A 97 -14.96 -33.20 35.57
N GLU A 98 -15.19 -33.63 34.33
CA GLU A 98 -14.11 -33.93 33.38
C GLU A 98 -13.42 -32.63 32.93
N VAL A 99 -14.19 -31.60 32.60
CA VAL A 99 -13.64 -30.28 32.28
C VAL A 99 -12.89 -29.69 33.48
N MET A 100 -13.41 -29.88 34.70
CA MET A 100 -12.73 -29.47 35.94
C MET A 100 -11.37 -30.16 36.08
N GLN A 101 -11.31 -31.48 35.88
CA GLN A 101 -10.08 -32.27 35.98
C GLN A 101 -9.07 -31.85 34.92
N ARG A 102 -9.48 -31.73 33.65
CA ARG A 102 -8.63 -31.29 32.54
C ARG A 102 -8.06 -29.88 32.74
N MET A 103 -8.81 -28.99 33.38
CA MET A 103 -8.37 -27.62 33.69
C MET A 103 -7.62 -27.50 35.04
N GLU A 104 -7.43 -28.61 35.76
CA GLU A 104 -6.80 -28.70 37.08
C GLU A 104 -7.47 -27.74 38.09
N LEU A 105 -8.80 -27.78 38.15
CA LEU A 105 -9.62 -26.95 39.05
C LEU A 105 -10.09 -27.74 40.26
N ARG A 106 -10.34 -27.03 41.37
CA ARG A 106 -10.81 -27.65 42.63
C ARG A 106 -12.34 -27.80 42.72
N THR A 107 -13.09 -27.09 41.89
CA THR A 107 -14.56 -27.11 41.91
C THR A 107 -15.14 -27.02 40.50
N THR A 108 -16.35 -27.57 40.31
CA THR A 108 -17.09 -27.55 39.04
C THR A 108 -17.75 -26.20 38.75
N ARG A 109 -17.66 -25.22 39.66
CA ARG A 109 -18.30 -23.89 39.50
C ARG A 109 -17.88 -23.16 38.24
N VAL A 110 -16.59 -23.23 37.89
CA VAL A 110 -16.02 -22.57 36.70
C VAL A 110 -16.45 -23.28 35.41
N PRO A 111 -16.28 -24.62 35.27
CA PRO A 111 -16.82 -25.37 34.13
C PRO A 111 -18.33 -25.23 33.94
N ASN A 112 -19.13 -25.32 35.01
CA ASN A 112 -20.59 -25.16 34.97
C ASN A 112 -20.98 -23.81 34.37
N ARG A 113 -20.34 -22.73 34.83
CA ARG A 113 -20.62 -21.38 34.34
C ARG A 113 -20.16 -21.19 32.89
N LEU A 114 -19.00 -21.73 32.52
CA LEU A 114 -18.47 -21.66 31.16
C LEU A 114 -19.41 -22.33 30.17
N ILE A 115 -19.78 -23.60 30.42
CA ILE A 115 -20.69 -24.35 29.55
C ILE A 115 -22.05 -23.66 29.47
N LYS A 116 -22.59 -23.17 30.59
CA LYS A 116 -23.84 -22.41 30.60
C LYS A 116 -23.79 -21.16 29.72
N GLU A 117 -22.78 -20.30 29.87
CA GLU A 117 -22.66 -19.07 29.06
C GLU A 117 -22.51 -19.36 27.55
N ILE A 118 -21.86 -20.48 27.18
CA ILE A 118 -21.73 -20.91 25.79
C ILE A 118 -23.07 -21.42 25.27
N LYS A 119 -23.75 -22.30 26.02
CA LYS A 119 -25.10 -22.79 25.73
C LYS A 119 -26.05 -21.61 25.49
N ASP A 120 -26.10 -20.65 26.40
CA ASP A 120 -26.98 -19.48 26.33
C ASP A 120 -26.70 -18.58 25.11
N THR A 121 -25.48 -18.65 24.53
CA THR A 121 -25.13 -17.83 23.35
C THR A 121 -25.51 -18.50 22.03
N ILE A 122 -25.46 -19.82 21.98
CA ILE A 122 -25.81 -20.60 20.80
C ILE A 122 -27.35 -20.60 20.73
N SER A 123 -27.93 -19.84 19.79
CA SER A 123 -29.37 -19.53 19.69
C SER A 123 -30.30 -20.75 19.87
N SER A 124 -31.58 -20.54 20.24
CA SER A 124 -32.58 -21.61 20.40
C SER A 124 -32.77 -22.52 19.17
N GLY A 125 -32.55 -22.03 17.94
CA GLY A 125 -32.55 -22.86 16.72
C GLY A 125 -31.31 -23.76 16.54
N SER A 126 -30.25 -23.55 17.33
CA SER A 126 -29.04 -24.36 17.37
C SER A 126 -29.05 -25.38 18.52
N HIS A 127 -29.99 -25.27 19.48
CA HIS A 127 -30.27 -26.31 20.47
C HIS A 127 -30.94 -27.53 19.83
N THR A 128 -31.85 -27.33 18.87
CA THR A 128 -32.35 -28.39 17.98
C THR A 128 -31.21 -29.02 17.19
N PHE A 129 -30.22 -28.24 16.72
CA PHE A 129 -29.07 -28.75 15.98
C PHE A 129 -28.04 -29.53 16.83
N ILE A 130 -27.74 -29.12 18.06
CA ILE A 130 -26.88 -29.94 18.95
C ILE A 130 -27.57 -31.28 19.19
N ASN A 131 -28.88 -31.29 19.43
CA ASN A 131 -29.65 -32.53 19.52
C ASN A 131 -29.67 -33.30 18.18
N GLU A 132 -29.84 -32.64 17.02
CA GLU A 132 -29.81 -33.28 15.69
C GLU A 132 -28.42 -33.80 15.31
N VAL A 133 -27.31 -33.12 15.60
CA VAL A 133 -25.94 -33.62 15.33
C VAL A 133 -25.61 -34.79 16.22
N LEU A 134 -26.00 -34.71 17.49
CA LEU A 134 -25.76 -35.79 18.41
C LEU A 134 -26.68 -37.00 18.09
N HIS A 135 -27.87 -36.78 17.53
CA HIS A 135 -28.79 -37.85 17.09
C HIS A 135 -28.65 -38.32 15.63
N ALA A 136 -28.06 -37.54 14.71
CA ALA A 136 -28.06 -37.77 13.26
C ALA A 136 -26.65 -38.02 12.69
N VAL A 137 -25.74 -38.63 13.45
CA VAL A 137 -24.58 -39.29 12.85
C VAL A 137 -25.03 -40.61 12.23
N GLU A 138 -25.80 -40.54 11.14
CA GLU A 138 -25.60 -41.47 10.03
C GLU A 138 -24.78 -40.74 8.96
N PRO A 139 -23.75 -41.39 8.41
CA PRO A 139 -22.85 -40.78 7.46
C PRO A 139 -23.53 -40.71 6.09
N ASP A 140 -24.47 -39.78 5.89
CA ASP A 140 -24.90 -39.44 4.54
C ASP A 140 -24.33 -38.10 4.08
N SER A 141 -23.65 -38.20 2.96
CA SER A 141 -22.64 -37.29 2.41
C SER A 141 -23.21 -36.05 1.72
N SER A 142 -24.46 -35.69 1.99
CA SER A 142 -25.22 -34.73 1.17
C SER A 142 -25.66 -33.44 1.87
N TRP A 143 -25.12 -33.10 3.04
CA TRP A 143 -25.37 -31.78 3.65
C TRP A 143 -24.52 -30.69 2.97
N ASN A 144 -24.99 -30.26 1.79
CA ASN A 144 -24.44 -29.12 1.03
C ASN A 144 -25.03 -27.77 1.51
N ALA A 145 -25.07 -27.53 2.82
CA ALA A 145 -25.38 -26.18 3.31
C ALA A 145 -24.21 -25.23 2.94
N PRO A 146 -24.45 -24.12 2.23
CA PRO A 146 -23.38 -23.18 1.91
C PRO A 146 -22.83 -22.57 3.21
N PRO A 147 -21.50 -22.42 3.34
CA PRO A 147 -20.93 -21.81 4.54
C PRO A 147 -21.47 -20.38 4.70
N PRO A 148 -21.51 -19.87 5.94
CA PRO A 148 -22.06 -18.56 6.19
C PRO A 148 -21.23 -17.49 5.51
N ALA A 149 -21.91 -16.55 4.87
CA ALA A 149 -21.28 -15.44 4.18
C ALA A 149 -20.41 -14.62 5.15
N ILE A 150 -19.16 -14.36 4.76
CA ILE A 150 -18.22 -13.54 5.52
C ILE A 150 -18.11 -12.19 4.84
N LYS A 151 -18.47 -11.14 5.58
CA LYS A 151 -18.31 -9.75 5.20
C LYS A 151 -17.00 -9.21 5.77
N ILE A 152 -16.08 -8.82 4.89
CA ILE A 152 -14.82 -8.15 5.28
C ILE A 152 -14.98 -6.66 5.01
N ALA A 153 -14.81 -5.84 6.04
CA ALA A 153 -14.89 -4.39 5.94
C ALA A 153 -13.70 -3.74 6.66
N PRO A 154 -13.09 -2.66 6.14
CA PRO A 154 -12.04 -1.94 6.87
C PRO A 154 -12.55 -1.37 8.22
N LYS A 155 -11.74 -1.42 9.29
CA LYS A 155 -12.01 -0.71 10.56
C LYS A 155 -11.67 0.79 10.42
N ILE A 156 -12.41 1.54 9.60
CA ILE A 156 -12.19 2.99 9.41
C ILE A 156 -13.01 3.77 10.44
N ARG A 157 -12.37 4.70 11.18
CA ARG A 157 -13.09 5.80 11.84
C ARG A 157 -13.33 6.88 10.80
N GLN A 158 -14.57 7.05 10.34
CA GLN A 158 -14.94 8.23 9.56
C GLN A 158 -14.84 9.46 10.47
N SER A 159 -13.95 10.39 10.16
CA SER A 159 -13.96 11.73 10.76
C SER A 159 -15.13 12.51 10.15
N PRO A 160 -15.95 13.23 10.95
CA PRO A 160 -17.10 13.98 10.45
C PRO A 160 -16.80 15.09 9.43
N GLN A 161 -15.52 15.42 9.21
CA GLN A 161 -15.08 16.55 8.36
C GLN A 161 -14.33 16.14 7.08
N ALA A 162 -14.16 14.85 6.80
CA ALA A 162 -13.58 14.41 5.54
C ALA A 162 -14.69 14.36 4.47
N ALA A 163 -14.59 15.20 3.44
CA ALA A 163 -15.44 15.07 2.26
C ALA A 163 -15.33 13.64 1.70
N PRO A 164 -16.43 13.03 1.26
CA PRO A 164 -16.38 11.69 0.68
C PRO A 164 -15.51 11.74 -0.57
N SER A 165 -14.35 11.09 -0.53
CA SER A 165 -13.57 10.85 -1.74
C SER A 165 -14.39 9.95 -2.66
N PRO A 166 -14.65 10.33 -3.92
CA PRO A 166 -15.56 9.60 -4.81
C PRO A 166 -15.09 8.18 -5.17
N ASN A 167 -13.85 7.80 -4.85
CA ASN A 167 -13.32 6.45 -5.06
C ASN A 167 -13.50 5.49 -3.86
N LEU A 168 -14.05 5.93 -2.72
CA LEU A 168 -14.29 5.05 -1.57
C LEU A 168 -15.49 4.12 -1.74
N SER A 169 -16.43 4.45 -2.63
CA SER A 169 -17.59 3.62 -2.94
C SER A 169 -17.22 2.29 -3.63
N GLN A 170 -15.97 2.16 -4.10
CA GLN A 170 -15.46 0.95 -4.78
C GLN A 170 -14.71 -0.03 -3.86
N LEU A 171 -14.38 0.35 -2.62
CA LEU A 171 -14.01 -0.60 -1.56
C LEU A 171 -15.29 -1.24 -1.03
N GLU A 172 -16.02 -1.92 -1.91
CA GLU A 172 -17.26 -2.59 -1.56
C GLU A 172 -17.02 -3.62 -0.45
N ASN A 173 -18.02 -3.79 0.40
CA ASN A 173 -18.04 -4.86 1.37
C ASN A 173 -17.94 -6.21 0.63
N PHE A 174 -16.80 -6.89 0.73
CA PHE A 174 -16.66 -8.20 0.12
C PHE A 174 -17.41 -9.23 0.95
N THR A 175 -18.48 -9.78 0.37
CA THR A 175 -19.23 -10.92 0.91
C THR A 175 -18.71 -12.19 0.26
N LEU A 176 -18.10 -13.07 1.04
CA LEU A 176 -17.54 -14.34 0.57
C LEU A 176 -18.42 -15.51 1.04
N THR A 177 -18.79 -16.40 0.12
CA THR A 177 -19.46 -17.66 0.44
C THR A 177 -18.47 -18.74 0.88
N ARG A 178 -17.28 -18.82 0.27
CA ARG A 178 -16.18 -19.75 0.62
C ARG A 178 -14.82 -19.06 0.55
N PHE A 179 -14.09 -19.02 1.67
CA PHE A 179 -12.76 -18.41 1.73
C PHE A 179 -11.69 -19.19 0.94
N CYS A 180 -11.88 -20.51 0.77
CA CYS A 180 -11.00 -21.40 0.01
C CYS A 180 -10.83 -20.98 -1.46
N ASP A 181 -11.81 -20.23 -1.99
CA ASP A 181 -11.87 -19.85 -3.39
C ASP A 181 -11.15 -18.52 -3.64
N MET A 182 -10.67 -17.85 -2.58
CA MET A 182 -9.90 -16.61 -2.70
C MET A 182 -8.44 -16.94 -3.07
N PRO A 183 -7.95 -16.48 -4.24
CA PRO A 183 -6.54 -16.61 -4.58
C PRO A 183 -5.68 -15.89 -3.54
N ARG A 184 -4.57 -16.50 -3.10
CA ARG A 184 -3.63 -15.89 -2.13
C ARG A 184 -3.21 -14.47 -2.52
N LYS A 185 -3.13 -14.20 -3.83
CA LYS A 185 -2.81 -12.90 -4.43
C LYS A 185 -3.88 -11.83 -4.18
N LEU A 186 -5.17 -12.23 -4.17
CA LEU A 186 -6.29 -11.33 -3.91
C LEU A 186 -6.39 -10.99 -2.41
N LEU A 187 -6.17 -11.97 -1.53
CA LEU A 187 -6.09 -11.74 -0.08
C LEU A 187 -4.95 -10.77 0.27
N TYR A 188 -3.77 -11.01 -0.30
CA TYR A 188 -2.60 -10.15 -0.13
C TYR A 188 -2.86 -8.74 -0.67
N SER A 189 -3.48 -8.62 -1.84
CA SER A 189 -3.86 -7.32 -2.42
C SER A 189 -4.88 -6.56 -1.56
N LEU A 190 -5.92 -7.22 -1.02
CA LEU A 190 -6.89 -6.60 -0.12
C LEU A 190 -6.26 -6.11 1.19
N MET A 191 -5.36 -6.92 1.75
CA MET A 191 -4.60 -6.57 2.95
C MET A 191 -3.68 -5.37 2.69
N LEU A 192 -2.97 -5.37 1.56
CA LEU A 192 -2.15 -4.23 1.13
C LEU A 192 -2.98 -2.98 0.88
N HIS A 193 -4.11 -3.07 0.18
CA HIS A 193 -4.98 -1.93 -0.10
C HIS A 193 -5.63 -1.37 1.16
N THR A 194 -6.01 -2.21 2.13
CA THR A 194 -6.62 -1.76 3.39
C THR A 194 -5.58 -1.10 4.31
N VAL A 195 -4.37 -1.66 4.41
CA VAL A 195 -3.24 -1.02 5.09
C VAL A 195 -2.88 0.29 4.41
N HIS A 196 -2.87 0.31 3.07
CA HIS A 196 -2.67 1.51 2.27
C HIS A 196 -3.67 2.59 2.62
N PHE A 197 -4.94 2.23 2.55
CA PHE A 197 -6.04 3.16 2.72
C PHE A 197 -6.06 3.75 4.14
N LEU A 198 -5.87 2.94 5.18
CA LEU A 198 -5.80 3.43 6.55
C LEU A 198 -4.52 4.24 6.83
N ALA A 199 -3.39 3.91 6.21
CA ALA A 199 -2.19 4.75 6.25
C ALA A 199 -2.42 6.11 5.56
N LEU A 200 -3.15 6.13 4.44
CA LEU A 200 -3.46 7.34 3.68
C LEU A 200 -4.52 8.23 4.35
N VAL A 201 -5.45 7.66 5.13
CA VAL A 201 -6.61 8.37 5.71
C VAL A 201 -6.45 8.73 7.20
N SER A 202 -5.61 8.04 7.98
CA SER A 202 -5.66 8.18 9.45
C SER A 202 -4.71 9.18 10.11
N ARG A 203 -3.79 9.87 9.41
CA ARG A 203 -2.74 10.65 10.11
C ARG A 203 -2.54 12.08 9.62
N TYR A 204 -2.65 12.98 10.60
CA TYR A 204 -2.70 14.45 10.53
C TYR A 204 -1.33 15.15 10.43
N ASP A 205 -0.25 14.44 10.07
CA ASP A 205 1.11 15.02 10.02
C ASP A 205 1.73 15.03 8.61
N THR A 206 0.90 15.14 7.57
CA THR A 206 1.42 15.28 6.20
C THR A 206 1.80 16.73 5.95
N ILE A 207 3.09 16.99 5.68
CA ILE A 207 3.54 18.25 5.08
C ILE A 207 2.93 18.31 3.67
N TRP A 208 1.70 18.81 3.61
CA TRP A 208 0.87 18.88 2.41
C TRP A 208 0.54 20.35 2.17
N ARG A 209 1.55 21.12 1.77
CA ARG A 209 1.40 22.56 1.64
C ARG A 209 0.61 22.92 0.38
N ARG A 210 -0.35 23.84 0.56
CA ARG A 210 -1.01 24.55 -0.54
C ARG A 210 -0.02 25.51 -1.18
N ILE A 211 0.13 25.40 -2.50
CA ILE A 211 0.96 26.31 -3.29
C ILE A 211 0.05 27.25 -4.08
N GLN A 212 0.48 28.49 -4.27
CA GLN A 212 -0.27 29.51 -5.02
C GLN A 212 -0.19 29.28 -6.54
N CYS A 213 -0.38 28.04 -7.00
CA CYS A 213 -0.36 27.73 -8.44
C CYS A 213 -1.47 28.47 -9.20
N GLU A 214 -2.57 28.83 -8.52
CA GLU A 214 -3.67 29.62 -9.08
C GLU A 214 -3.26 31.04 -9.54
N ARG A 215 -2.24 31.65 -8.92
CA ARG A 215 -1.83 33.03 -9.24
C ARG A 215 -0.78 33.10 -10.33
N ASN A 216 0.13 32.13 -10.35
CA ASN A 216 1.23 32.07 -11.30
C ASN A 216 1.57 30.59 -11.58
N PRO A 217 0.81 29.93 -12.45
CA PRO A 217 0.99 28.50 -12.68
C PRO A 217 2.32 28.24 -13.38
N PRO A 218 3.17 27.34 -12.85
CA PRO A 218 4.40 26.94 -13.52
C PRO A 218 4.09 26.31 -14.88
N PHE A 219 4.89 26.60 -15.90
CA PHE A 219 4.85 25.87 -17.15
C PHE A 219 5.30 24.41 -16.96
N LEU A 220 6.32 24.20 -16.12
CA LEU A 220 6.87 22.88 -15.80
C LEU A 220 7.07 22.75 -14.29
N VAL A 221 6.52 21.68 -13.71
CA VAL A 221 6.80 21.27 -12.34
C VAL A 221 7.72 20.06 -12.32
N LEU A 222 8.86 20.17 -11.65
CA LEU A 222 9.80 19.07 -11.42
C LEU A 222 9.50 18.41 -10.07
N LEU A 223 9.06 17.16 -10.09
CA LEU A 223 8.83 16.32 -8.92
C LEU A 223 10.05 15.41 -8.70
N VAL A 224 10.80 15.67 -7.64
CA VAL A 224 12.05 14.97 -7.32
C VAL A 224 11.82 13.98 -6.20
N THR A 225 11.96 12.68 -6.48
CA THR A 225 11.88 11.66 -5.43
C THR A 225 13.16 11.66 -4.60
N THR A 226 13.01 11.68 -3.27
CA THR A 226 14.15 11.75 -2.33
C THR A 226 13.79 11.05 -1.02
N THR A 227 14.78 10.89 -0.13
CA THR A 227 14.63 10.32 1.22
C THR A 227 15.13 11.32 2.26
N HIS A 228 14.78 11.13 3.54
CA HIS A 228 15.21 12.03 4.62
C HIS A 228 16.72 12.25 4.65
N SER A 229 17.50 11.18 4.42
CA SER A 229 18.96 11.20 4.47
C SER A 229 19.60 12.05 3.36
N GLN A 230 18.89 12.30 2.26
CA GLN A 230 19.43 12.96 1.06
C GLN A 230 19.33 14.49 1.11
N LYS A 231 19.63 15.08 2.27
CA LYS A 231 19.58 16.53 2.48
C LYS A 231 20.60 17.27 1.62
N GLU A 232 21.79 16.69 1.44
CA GLU A 232 22.84 17.27 0.59
C GLU A 232 22.40 17.33 -0.88
N GLU A 233 21.83 16.25 -1.41
CA GLU A 233 21.29 16.17 -2.75
C GLU A 233 20.22 17.24 -2.99
N ARG A 234 19.23 17.35 -2.08
CA ARG A 234 18.19 18.39 -2.17
C ARG A 234 18.79 19.79 -2.22
N ASN A 235 19.77 20.07 -1.36
CA ASN A 235 20.44 21.37 -1.32
C ASN A 235 21.21 21.68 -2.61
N VAL A 236 21.95 20.73 -3.17
CA VAL A 236 22.64 20.94 -4.45
C VAL A 236 21.64 21.13 -5.58
N ILE A 237 20.55 20.38 -5.61
CA ILE A 237 19.48 20.54 -6.61
C ILE A 237 18.88 21.95 -6.54
N ARG A 238 18.56 22.46 -5.34
CA ARG A 238 18.09 23.84 -5.12
C ARG A 238 19.09 24.90 -5.62
N GLN A 239 20.39 24.62 -5.52
CA GLN A 239 21.45 25.53 -5.97
C GLN A 239 21.76 25.42 -7.47
N THR A 240 21.33 24.34 -8.12
CA THR A 240 21.69 24.02 -9.52
C THR A 240 20.47 24.01 -10.43
N TRP A 241 20.11 22.87 -11.02
CA TRP A 241 19.04 22.76 -12.01
C TRP A 241 17.65 22.90 -11.43
N GLY A 242 17.45 22.52 -10.15
CA GLY A 242 16.16 22.60 -9.47
C GLY A 242 15.80 23.99 -8.96
N LYS A 243 16.71 24.97 -9.08
CA LYS A 243 16.41 26.36 -8.71
C LYS A 243 15.27 26.90 -9.57
N GLU A 244 14.21 27.39 -8.92
CA GLU A 244 13.09 28.06 -9.56
C GLU A 244 13.56 29.20 -10.47
N ARG A 245 13.02 29.25 -11.68
CA ARG A 245 13.45 30.20 -12.70
C ARG A 245 12.40 30.39 -13.80
N LEU A 246 12.47 31.54 -14.45
CA LEU A 246 11.86 31.80 -15.74
C LEU A 246 12.83 31.42 -16.86
N ILE A 247 12.35 30.65 -17.83
CA ILE A 247 13.05 30.29 -19.07
C ILE A 247 12.24 30.90 -20.21
N GLY A 248 12.66 32.07 -20.69
CA GLY A 248 11.76 32.95 -21.45
C GLY A 248 10.61 33.41 -20.56
N ASP A 249 9.38 33.14 -20.99
CA ASP A 249 8.13 33.38 -20.25
C ASP A 249 7.65 32.15 -19.46
N LYS A 250 8.42 31.05 -19.45
CA LYS A 250 8.02 29.78 -18.86
C LYS A 250 8.60 29.59 -17.46
N LEU A 251 7.75 29.63 -16.43
CA LEU A 251 8.14 29.35 -15.05
C LEU A 251 8.39 27.86 -14.83
N VAL A 252 9.52 27.52 -14.23
CA VAL A 252 9.86 26.16 -13.81
C VAL A 252 10.05 26.14 -12.29
N SER A 253 9.30 25.27 -11.61
CA SER A 253 9.35 25.10 -10.15
C SER A 253 9.65 23.65 -9.79
N THR A 254 10.27 23.43 -8.62
CA THR A 254 10.73 22.09 -8.18
C THR A 254 10.16 21.76 -6.81
N TYR A 255 9.72 20.52 -6.62
CA TYR A 255 9.24 19.99 -5.35
C TYR A 255 9.84 18.62 -5.05
N PHE A 256 10.10 18.37 -3.77
CA PHE A 256 10.70 17.15 -3.26
C PHE A 256 9.63 16.23 -2.65
N LEU A 257 9.56 15.00 -3.14
CA LEU A 257 8.60 13.99 -2.69
C LEU A 257 9.24 13.05 -1.67
N LEU A 258 8.62 12.92 -0.49
CA LEU A 258 9.06 12.03 0.58
C LEU A 258 7.92 11.19 1.17
N GLY A 259 8.25 9.99 1.63
CA GLY A 259 7.39 9.24 2.57
C GLY A 259 7.66 9.66 4.01
N ALA A 260 7.04 8.98 4.98
CA ALA A 260 7.36 9.10 6.40
C ALA A 260 8.69 8.38 6.72
N GLY A 261 9.49 9.02 7.57
CA GLY A 261 10.74 8.48 8.08
C GLY A 261 10.50 7.71 9.37
N THR A 262 11.31 6.68 9.64
CA THR A 262 11.28 5.94 10.90
C THR A 262 12.09 6.58 12.02
N ASN A 263 12.92 7.59 11.68
CA ASN A 263 13.80 8.28 12.62
C ASN A 263 13.20 9.65 12.99
N PRO A 264 12.73 9.86 14.25
CA PRO A 264 12.13 11.11 14.68
C PRO A 264 13.03 12.33 14.52
N ARG A 265 14.35 12.18 14.71
CA ARG A 265 15.31 13.28 14.55
C ARG A 265 15.39 13.74 13.10
N LEU A 266 15.48 12.80 12.16
CA LEU A 266 15.48 13.14 10.73
C LEU A 266 14.15 13.76 10.30
N GLN A 267 13.04 13.37 10.92
CA GLN A 267 11.73 13.98 10.66
C GLN A 267 11.68 15.43 11.17
N GLU A 268 12.23 15.72 12.35
CA GLU A 268 12.34 17.09 12.87
C GLU A 268 13.21 17.98 11.97
N GLU A 269 14.37 17.47 11.55
CA GLU A 269 15.25 18.18 10.60
C GLU A 269 14.54 18.47 9.26
N LEU A 270 13.75 17.52 8.76
CA LEU A 270 12.95 17.68 7.53
C LEU A 270 11.84 18.72 7.72
N THR A 271 11.18 18.76 8.88
CA THR A 271 10.18 19.78 9.21
C THR A 271 10.79 21.18 9.21
N GLY A 272 11.97 21.34 9.82
CA GLY A 272 12.71 22.61 9.78
C GLY A 272 13.11 23.00 8.35
N GLU A 273 13.57 22.04 7.54
CA GLU A 273 13.86 22.25 6.12
C GLU A 273 12.61 22.69 5.34
N SER A 274 11.48 22.01 5.54
CA SER A 274 10.21 22.33 4.88
C SER A 274 9.71 23.72 5.23
N ASN A 275 9.81 24.12 6.50
CA ASN A 275 9.46 25.48 6.93
C ASN A 275 10.34 26.55 6.29
N THR A 276 11.59 26.22 5.96
CA THR A 276 12.55 27.14 5.35
C THR A 276 12.30 27.30 3.86
N TYR A 277 12.16 26.19 3.12
CA TYR A 277 12.17 26.19 1.65
C TYR A 277 10.78 26.09 1.02
N ASN A 278 9.77 25.62 1.76
CA ASN A 278 8.39 25.43 1.29
C ASN A 278 8.27 24.55 0.02
N ASP A 279 9.20 23.63 -0.19
CA ASP A 279 9.30 22.81 -1.41
C ASP A 279 9.22 21.29 -1.15
N ILE A 280 8.80 20.89 0.05
CA ILE A 280 8.67 19.48 0.46
C ILE A 280 7.20 19.07 0.47
N ILE A 281 6.90 17.95 -0.20
CA ILE A 281 5.63 17.24 -0.19
C ILE A 281 5.86 15.88 0.47
N GLN A 282 5.19 15.63 1.58
CA GLN A 282 5.36 14.41 2.36
C GLN A 282 4.02 13.76 2.71
N ARG A 283 3.95 12.42 2.63
CA ARG A 283 2.79 11.64 3.08
C ARG A 283 3.18 10.47 3.98
N ASP A 284 2.24 9.99 4.79
CA ASP A 284 2.45 8.93 5.79
C ASP A 284 2.47 7.51 5.17
N PHE A 285 3.54 7.20 4.44
CA PHE A 285 3.92 5.83 4.08
C PHE A 285 5.41 5.64 4.31
N ILE A 286 5.84 4.44 4.71
CA ILE A 286 7.26 4.19 4.99
C ILE A 286 8.07 4.39 3.71
N ASP A 287 9.05 5.28 3.76
CA ASP A 287 9.87 5.61 2.61
C ASP A 287 10.86 4.47 2.29
N THR A 288 10.51 3.63 1.32
CA THR A 288 11.34 2.51 0.84
C THR A 288 11.31 2.46 -0.69
N TYR A 289 12.30 1.77 -1.28
CA TYR A 289 12.37 1.59 -2.73
C TYR A 289 11.09 0.96 -3.32
N TYR A 290 10.53 -0.07 -2.68
CA TYR A 290 9.31 -0.72 -3.16
C TYR A 290 8.02 0.09 -2.94
N ASN A 291 8.11 1.19 -2.18
CA ASN A 291 7.04 2.16 -2.00
C ASN A 291 7.18 3.38 -2.92
N LEU A 292 8.13 3.38 -3.88
CA LEU A 292 8.28 4.47 -4.85
C LEU A 292 7.02 4.70 -5.66
N THR A 293 6.27 3.65 -6.01
CA THR A 293 4.99 3.77 -6.71
C THR A 293 4.03 4.69 -5.96
N LEU A 294 3.97 4.59 -4.63
CA LEU A 294 3.13 5.43 -3.79
C LEU A 294 3.60 6.87 -3.79
N LYS A 295 4.93 7.05 -3.73
CA LYS A 295 5.55 8.37 -3.78
C LYS A 295 5.25 9.07 -5.11
N THR A 296 5.33 8.36 -6.24
CA THR A 296 4.96 8.92 -7.55
C THR A 296 3.48 9.26 -7.63
N ILE A 297 2.58 8.33 -7.26
CA ILE A 297 1.14 8.59 -7.31
C ILE A 297 0.74 9.73 -6.35
N MET A 298 1.39 9.83 -5.19
CA MET A 298 1.27 10.96 -4.29
C MET A 298 1.66 12.28 -4.97
N GLY A 299 2.79 12.31 -5.69
CA GLY A 299 3.21 13.50 -6.43
C GLY A 299 2.22 13.90 -7.53
N ILE A 300 1.69 12.92 -8.27
CA ILE A 300 0.67 13.13 -9.30
C ILE A 300 -0.64 13.66 -8.67
N GLU A 301 -1.12 13.05 -7.59
CA GLU A 301 -2.30 13.51 -6.85
C GLU A 301 -2.12 14.93 -6.32
N TRP A 302 -0.93 15.24 -5.81
CA TRP A 302 -0.60 16.58 -5.35
C TRP A 302 -0.71 17.62 -6.48
N ILE A 303 -0.15 17.34 -7.67
CA ILE A 303 -0.30 18.20 -8.85
C ILE A 303 -1.77 18.41 -9.21
N CYS A 304 -2.53 17.31 -9.33
CA CYS A 304 -3.93 17.39 -9.73
C CYS A 304 -4.79 18.20 -8.75
N THR A 305 -4.42 18.18 -7.47
CA THR A 305 -5.18 18.86 -6.41
C THR A 305 -4.72 20.31 -6.19
N HIS A 306 -3.42 20.60 -6.30
CA HIS A 306 -2.84 21.89 -5.88
C HIS A 306 -2.27 22.72 -7.02
N CYS A 307 -2.00 22.11 -8.16
CA CYS A 307 -1.45 22.79 -9.32
C CYS A 307 -1.99 22.25 -10.65
N PRO A 308 -3.33 22.11 -10.82
CA PRO A 308 -3.91 21.58 -12.04
C PRO A 308 -3.72 22.49 -13.27
N GLN A 309 -3.33 23.75 -13.07
CA GLN A 309 -3.07 24.72 -14.14
C GLN A 309 -1.66 24.62 -14.74
N THR A 310 -0.76 23.80 -14.17
CA THR A 310 0.56 23.61 -14.78
C THR A 310 0.44 22.96 -16.16
N THR A 311 1.37 23.22 -17.09
CA THR A 311 1.31 22.60 -18.42
C THR A 311 1.92 21.20 -18.42
N PHE A 312 3.09 21.07 -17.81
CA PHE A 312 3.87 19.84 -17.79
C PHE A 312 4.37 19.50 -16.39
N VAL A 313 4.52 18.21 -16.17
CA VAL A 313 5.13 17.63 -14.96
C VAL A 313 6.31 16.77 -15.41
N MET A 314 7.40 16.80 -14.67
CA MET A 314 8.48 15.84 -14.81
C MET A 314 8.73 15.16 -13.48
N LYS A 315 8.73 13.83 -13.47
CA LYS A 315 9.24 13.05 -12.33
C LYS A 315 10.71 12.73 -12.57
N THR A 316 11.53 12.82 -11.52
CA THR A 316 12.97 12.49 -11.56
C THR A 316 13.47 12.09 -10.17
N ASP A 317 14.72 11.63 -10.09
CA ASP A 317 15.38 11.22 -8.85
C ASP A 317 16.52 12.19 -8.46
N THR A 318 17.05 12.06 -7.25
CA THR A 318 18.10 12.96 -6.71
C THR A 318 19.49 12.78 -7.30
N ASP A 319 19.78 11.63 -7.91
CA ASP A 319 21.06 11.30 -8.54
C ASP A 319 21.08 11.63 -10.05
N MET A 320 20.20 12.54 -10.46
CA MET A 320 20.04 12.98 -11.83
C MET A 320 20.67 14.35 -12.05
N PHE A 321 21.34 14.50 -13.20
CA PHE A 321 21.47 15.80 -13.83
C PHE A 321 20.24 16.05 -14.71
N VAL A 322 19.61 17.22 -14.57
CA VAL A 322 18.49 17.66 -15.42
C VAL A 322 18.85 19.00 -16.06
N ASN A 323 18.61 19.13 -17.37
CA ASN A 323 18.71 20.39 -18.09
C ASN A 323 17.31 20.97 -18.36
N PRO A 324 16.75 21.77 -17.44
CA PRO A 324 15.42 22.35 -17.62
C PRO A 324 15.37 23.35 -18.79
N LEU A 325 16.50 23.96 -19.16
CA LEU A 325 16.58 24.88 -20.30
C LEU A 325 16.26 24.14 -21.60
N TYR A 326 16.92 23.01 -21.82
CA TYR A 326 16.73 22.21 -23.02
C TYR A 326 15.40 21.46 -23.02
N LEU A 327 14.93 21.00 -21.85
CA LEU A 327 13.60 20.39 -21.75
C LEU A 327 12.48 21.37 -22.12
N VAL A 328 12.52 22.60 -21.59
CA VAL A 328 11.53 23.63 -21.93
C VAL A 328 11.58 23.97 -23.42
N GLU A 329 12.77 24.10 -24.00
CA GLU A 329 12.93 24.31 -25.45
C GLU A 329 12.24 23.20 -26.27
N LEU A 330 12.49 21.93 -25.93
CA LEU A 330 11.89 20.79 -26.61
C LEU A 330 10.36 20.74 -26.45
N LEU A 331 9.85 21.02 -25.24
CA LEU A 331 8.40 21.03 -24.97
C LEU A 331 7.68 22.15 -25.74
N VAL A 332 8.27 23.35 -25.77
CA VAL A 332 7.76 24.48 -26.55
C VAL A 332 7.78 24.16 -28.05
N LYS A 333 8.89 23.59 -28.55
CA LYS A 333 9.02 23.20 -29.96
C LYS A 333 8.05 22.08 -30.36
N LYS A 334 7.80 21.11 -29.47
CA LYS A 334 6.84 20.01 -29.68
C LYS A 334 5.40 20.55 -29.81
N ASN A 335 5.09 21.65 -29.11
CA ASN A 335 3.80 22.35 -29.17
C ASN A 335 2.58 21.41 -28.95
N GLN A 336 2.73 20.43 -28.07
CA GLN A 336 1.71 19.47 -27.67
C GLN A 336 1.58 19.51 -26.15
N THR A 337 0.51 20.17 -25.67
CA THR A 337 0.28 20.39 -24.23
C THR A 337 -0.67 19.38 -23.60
N THR A 338 -1.18 18.42 -24.38
CA THR A 338 -2.08 17.36 -23.94
C THR A 338 -1.65 16.00 -24.48
N ASN A 339 -2.05 14.94 -23.78
CA ASN A 339 -1.79 13.55 -24.14
C ASN A 339 -0.31 13.25 -24.45
N LEU A 340 0.63 13.95 -23.79
CA LEU A 340 2.07 13.76 -23.98
C LEU A 340 2.64 12.96 -22.80
N PHE A 341 3.39 11.90 -23.09
CA PHE A 341 4.23 11.20 -22.13
C PHE A 341 5.57 10.82 -22.79
N THR A 342 6.68 11.29 -22.24
CA THR A 342 8.02 11.18 -22.83
C THR A 342 9.08 10.89 -21.78
N GLY A 343 10.18 10.28 -22.20
CA GLY A 343 11.33 9.99 -21.33
C GLY A 343 12.32 9.07 -22.04
N SER A 344 13.06 8.28 -21.27
CA SER A 344 13.81 7.15 -21.83
C SER A 344 12.87 5.96 -22.06
N LEU A 345 12.36 5.81 -23.28
CA LEU A 345 11.34 4.81 -23.62
C LEU A 345 11.84 3.38 -23.47
N LYS A 346 11.00 2.50 -22.91
CA LYS A 346 11.20 1.06 -22.67
C LYS A 346 10.05 0.25 -23.30
N PRO A 347 9.92 0.21 -24.63
CA PRO A 347 8.76 -0.40 -25.29
C PRO A 347 8.74 -1.94 -25.23
N HIS A 348 9.87 -2.57 -24.90
CA HIS A 348 10.05 -4.02 -25.03
C HIS A 348 10.71 -4.68 -23.82
N ASP A 349 10.86 -3.95 -22.71
CA ASP A 349 11.50 -4.47 -21.51
C ASP A 349 10.63 -5.55 -20.85
N ALA A 350 11.30 -6.47 -20.15
CA ALA A 350 10.70 -7.66 -19.55
C ALA A 350 11.03 -7.77 -18.06
N PRO A 351 10.22 -8.52 -17.29
CA PRO A 351 10.50 -8.73 -15.88
C PRO A 351 11.82 -9.47 -15.66
N VAL A 352 12.69 -8.92 -14.81
CA VAL A 352 13.94 -9.57 -14.43
C VAL A 352 13.64 -10.74 -13.51
N ARG A 353 14.02 -11.95 -13.93
CA ARG A 353 13.75 -13.21 -13.20
C ARG A 353 14.90 -13.70 -12.32
N ASP A 354 16.02 -12.98 -12.29
CA ASP A 354 17.13 -13.25 -11.37
C ASP A 354 16.79 -12.74 -9.97
N ILE A 355 16.73 -13.65 -8.99
CA ILE A 355 16.39 -13.37 -7.58
C ILE A 355 17.38 -12.42 -6.89
N ASN A 356 18.63 -12.33 -7.40
CA ASN A 356 19.65 -11.45 -6.85
C ASN A 356 19.56 -10.01 -7.39
N SER A 357 18.73 -9.79 -8.41
CA SER A 357 18.51 -8.46 -8.95
C SER A 357 17.60 -7.63 -8.03
N LYS A 358 17.96 -6.36 -7.82
CA LYS A 358 17.09 -5.38 -7.16
C LYS A 358 15.75 -5.17 -7.90
N TRP A 359 15.69 -5.55 -9.17
CA TRP A 359 14.50 -5.47 -10.03
C TRP A 359 13.80 -6.83 -10.19
N TYR A 360 14.11 -7.81 -9.33
CA TYR A 360 13.53 -9.14 -9.39
C TYR A 360 12.00 -9.12 -9.27
N ILE A 361 11.34 -9.76 -10.25
CA ILE A 361 9.90 -10.03 -10.25
C ILE A 361 9.67 -11.52 -10.49
N SER A 362 8.97 -12.17 -9.56
CA SER A 362 8.59 -13.58 -9.71
C SER A 362 7.48 -13.77 -10.76
N THR A 363 7.39 -14.96 -11.37
CA THR A 363 6.30 -15.30 -12.29
C THR A 363 4.93 -15.22 -11.61
N THR A 364 4.86 -15.50 -10.31
CA THR A 364 3.63 -15.35 -9.51
C THR A 364 3.19 -13.89 -9.37
N GLU A 365 4.17 -12.98 -9.20
CA GLU A 365 3.93 -11.54 -9.09
C GLU A 365 3.49 -10.95 -10.43
N TYR A 366 4.22 -11.25 -11.51
CA TYR A 366 3.90 -10.84 -12.87
C TYR A 366 4.08 -12.01 -13.85
N PRO A 367 2.98 -12.64 -14.32
CA PRO A 367 3.04 -13.86 -15.12
C PRO A 367 3.38 -13.61 -16.59
N LEU A 368 3.15 -12.40 -17.10
CA LEU A 368 3.40 -12.08 -18.51
C LEU A 368 4.91 -11.99 -18.80
N ALA A 369 5.26 -12.24 -20.06
CA ALA A 369 6.64 -12.27 -20.52
C ALA A 369 7.25 -10.87 -20.71
N LYS A 370 6.43 -9.84 -20.94
CA LYS A 370 6.84 -8.45 -21.17
C LYS A 370 5.97 -7.50 -20.37
N TYR A 371 6.55 -6.37 -19.99
CA TYR A 371 5.78 -5.26 -19.42
C TYR A 371 5.03 -4.49 -20.53
N PRO A 372 3.97 -3.74 -20.18
CA PRO A 372 3.49 -2.67 -21.04
C PRO A 372 4.60 -1.65 -21.32
N PRO A 373 4.55 -0.90 -22.43
CA PRO A 373 5.50 0.19 -22.68
C PRO A 373 5.54 1.18 -21.51
N PHE A 374 6.74 1.53 -21.06
CA PHE A 374 6.95 2.53 -20.01
C PHE A 374 8.18 3.41 -20.30
N CYS A 375 8.42 4.44 -19.49
CA CYS A 375 9.67 5.21 -19.48
C CYS A 375 10.50 4.83 -18.27
N SER A 376 11.83 4.76 -18.39
CA SER A 376 12.74 4.54 -17.26
C SER A 376 12.44 5.45 -16.07
N GLY A 377 12.38 4.88 -14.86
CA GLY A 377 12.14 5.61 -13.61
C GLY A 377 13.13 6.73 -13.31
N THR A 378 14.30 6.74 -13.95
CA THR A 378 15.32 7.80 -13.82
C THR A 378 14.81 9.19 -14.22
N GLY A 379 13.80 9.27 -15.09
CA GLY A 379 13.12 10.53 -15.36
C GLY A 379 12.25 10.51 -16.61
N TYR A 380 11.06 11.09 -16.48
CA TYR A 380 10.07 11.20 -17.55
C TYR A 380 9.21 12.46 -17.35
N ALA A 381 8.71 13.02 -18.45
CA ALA A 381 7.86 14.21 -18.47
C ALA A 381 6.52 13.92 -19.16
N PHE A 382 5.47 14.60 -18.72
CA PHE A 382 4.12 14.37 -19.18
C PHE A 382 3.25 15.62 -19.00
N SER A 383 2.19 15.73 -19.80
CA SER A 383 1.24 16.83 -19.68
C SER A 383 0.30 16.65 -18.48
N VAL A 384 -0.24 17.75 -17.96
CA VAL A 384 -1.07 17.73 -16.75
C VAL A 384 -2.36 16.91 -16.92
N ASP A 385 -2.93 16.83 -18.12
CA ASP A 385 -4.09 15.99 -18.41
C ASP A 385 -3.77 14.50 -18.28
N VAL A 386 -2.55 14.09 -18.65
CA VAL A 386 -2.08 12.73 -18.43
C VAL A 386 -1.91 12.46 -16.93
N ALA A 387 -1.43 13.43 -16.16
CA ALA A 387 -1.37 13.34 -14.69
C ALA A 387 -2.76 13.05 -14.09
N GLN A 388 -3.77 13.82 -14.49
CA GLN A 388 -5.15 13.66 -14.03
C GLN A 388 -5.74 12.31 -14.43
N ARG A 389 -5.48 11.86 -15.67
CA ARG A 389 -5.93 10.55 -16.15
C ARG A 389 -5.27 9.40 -15.38
N ILE A 390 -3.96 9.48 -15.12
CA ILE A 390 -3.24 8.49 -14.30
C ILE A 390 -3.82 8.48 -12.88
N GLN A 391 -4.06 9.64 -12.27
CA GLN A 391 -4.68 9.74 -10.95
C GLN A 391 -6.02 8.98 -10.92
N ASN A 392 -6.88 9.20 -11.91
CA ASN A 392 -8.20 8.60 -12.00
C ASN A 392 -8.17 7.06 -12.12
N VAL A 393 -7.21 6.50 -12.87
CA VAL A 393 -7.14 5.04 -13.06
C VAL A 393 -6.29 4.32 -12.04
N SER A 394 -5.38 5.01 -11.34
CA SER A 394 -4.40 4.40 -10.43
C SER A 394 -5.03 3.45 -9.41
N GLY A 395 -6.15 3.84 -8.78
CA GLY A 395 -6.87 2.99 -7.82
C GLY A 395 -7.45 1.68 -8.39
N SER A 396 -7.60 1.60 -9.71
CA SER A 396 -8.12 0.43 -10.42
C SER A 396 -7.05 -0.42 -11.09
N VAL A 397 -5.80 0.07 -11.15
CA VAL A 397 -4.65 -0.68 -11.65
C VAL A 397 -4.01 -1.39 -10.47
N PRO A 398 -3.82 -2.72 -10.52
CA PRO A 398 -3.20 -3.45 -9.42
C PRO A 398 -1.84 -2.86 -9.06
N PHE A 399 -1.63 -2.57 -7.77
CA PHE A 399 -0.36 -2.04 -7.28
C PHE A 399 0.82 -2.89 -7.75
N PHE A 400 1.87 -2.22 -8.23
CA PHE A 400 3.11 -2.85 -8.66
C PHE A 400 4.31 -2.09 -8.08
N LYS A 401 5.30 -2.83 -7.56
CA LYS A 401 6.40 -2.26 -6.77
C LYS A 401 7.48 -1.54 -7.59
N LEU A 402 7.56 -1.84 -8.90
CA LEU A 402 8.40 -1.08 -9.83
C LEU A 402 7.57 0.09 -10.35
N GLU A 403 7.91 1.28 -9.88
CA GLU A 403 7.13 2.51 -10.06
C GLU A 403 6.94 2.90 -11.53
N ASP A 404 8.01 2.81 -12.31
CA ASP A 404 7.99 3.12 -13.74
C ASP A 404 7.13 2.15 -14.54
N VAL A 405 7.21 0.85 -14.22
CA VAL A 405 6.32 -0.18 -14.78
C VAL A 405 4.88 0.07 -14.38
N TYR A 406 4.60 0.44 -13.12
CA TYR A 406 3.25 0.75 -12.67
C TYR A 406 2.64 1.93 -13.44
N VAL A 407 3.41 2.99 -13.66
CA VAL A 407 2.98 4.11 -14.51
C VAL A 407 2.73 3.62 -15.94
N GLY A 408 3.58 2.76 -16.49
CA GLY A 408 3.34 2.09 -17.78
C GLY A 408 2.03 1.32 -17.84
N MET A 409 1.67 0.59 -16.79
CA MET A 409 0.38 -0.12 -16.69
C MET A 409 -0.81 0.86 -16.68
N CYS A 410 -0.67 2.02 -16.03
CA CYS A 410 -1.67 3.08 -16.09
C CYS A 410 -1.81 3.65 -17.51
N LEU A 411 -0.70 3.90 -18.20
CA LEU A 411 -0.68 4.41 -19.58
C LEU A 411 -1.31 3.42 -20.55
N GLU A 412 -1.02 2.12 -20.41
CA GLU A 412 -1.64 1.05 -21.19
C GLU A 412 -3.16 1.04 -21.01
N LYS A 413 -3.64 1.09 -19.76
CA LYS A 413 -5.08 1.15 -19.47
C LYS A 413 -5.77 2.40 -20.05
N LEU A 414 -5.01 3.48 -20.19
CA LEU A 414 -5.49 4.75 -20.75
C LEU A 414 -5.29 4.86 -22.26
N GLU A 415 -4.68 3.87 -22.90
CA GLU A 415 -4.31 3.89 -24.32
C GLU A 415 -3.45 5.11 -24.71
N ILE A 416 -2.56 5.53 -23.80
CA ILE A 416 -1.63 6.64 -24.04
C ILE A 416 -0.31 6.09 -24.57
N ASN A 417 0.08 6.55 -25.75
CA ASN A 417 1.34 6.19 -26.37
C ASN A 417 2.51 7.01 -25.81
N LEU A 418 3.68 6.39 -25.75
CA LEU A 418 4.92 7.08 -25.41
C LEU A 418 5.48 7.80 -26.64
N GLU A 419 6.03 8.99 -26.44
CA GLU A 419 6.57 9.80 -27.52
C GLU A 419 8.01 10.23 -27.24
N ASN A 420 8.83 10.33 -28.29
CA ASN A 420 10.14 10.98 -28.20
C ASN A 420 9.99 12.49 -28.39
N LEU A 421 10.72 13.28 -27.60
CA LEU A 421 10.80 14.74 -27.77
C LEU A 421 11.72 15.19 -28.90
N HIS A 422 12.61 14.31 -29.36
CA HIS A 422 13.62 14.61 -30.36
C HIS A 422 13.96 13.34 -31.15
N THR A 423 14.53 13.49 -32.35
CA THR A 423 14.96 12.34 -33.17
C THR A 423 16.12 11.58 -32.53
N GLU A 424 17.03 12.32 -31.90
CA GLU A 424 18.13 11.80 -31.07
C GLU A 424 17.69 11.58 -29.61
N PRO A 425 18.26 10.58 -28.90
CA PRO A 425 18.01 10.38 -27.48
C PRO A 425 18.40 11.58 -26.62
N THR A 426 17.48 12.02 -25.76
CA THR A 426 17.71 13.15 -24.83
C THR A 426 17.63 12.75 -23.37
N PHE A 427 17.00 11.62 -23.05
CA PHE A 427 16.92 11.07 -21.70
C PHE A 427 17.85 9.87 -21.58
N PHE A 428 18.86 9.96 -20.72
CA PHE A 428 19.82 8.89 -20.53
C PHE A 428 19.67 8.25 -19.15
N PRO A 429 19.23 6.97 -19.07
CA PRO A 429 19.07 6.23 -17.81
C PRO A 429 20.42 5.75 -17.24
N TYR A 430 21.52 6.20 -17.81
CA TYR A 430 22.90 5.94 -17.41
C TYR A 430 23.70 7.25 -17.47
N LYS A 431 24.89 7.22 -16.88
CA LYS A 431 25.75 8.40 -16.82
C LYS A 431 26.40 8.67 -18.16
N ILE A 432 26.21 9.87 -18.68
CA ILE A 432 26.95 10.38 -19.83
C ILE A 432 28.26 11.00 -19.34
N PRO A 433 29.42 10.70 -19.95
CA PRO A 433 30.66 11.39 -19.62
C PRO A 433 30.52 12.90 -19.83
N PHE A 434 30.95 13.68 -18.85
CA PHE A 434 30.75 15.13 -18.88
C PHE A 434 31.46 15.78 -20.06
N ASN A 435 30.68 16.50 -20.85
CA ASN A 435 31.12 17.34 -21.94
C ASN A 435 30.09 18.46 -22.11
N ILE A 436 30.55 19.71 -22.21
CA ILE A 436 29.67 20.89 -22.26
C ILE A 436 28.63 20.78 -23.39
N CYS A 437 29.05 20.38 -24.60
CA CYS A 437 28.14 20.31 -25.74
C CYS A 437 27.14 19.16 -25.63
N LYS A 438 27.56 18.00 -25.11
CA LYS A 438 26.63 16.89 -24.83
C LYS A 438 25.59 17.29 -23.78
N TYR A 439 26.03 17.87 -22.66
CA TYR A 439 25.16 18.24 -21.56
C TYR A 439 24.19 19.40 -21.87
N ARG A 440 24.49 20.19 -22.90
CA ARG A 440 23.54 21.18 -23.46
C ARG A 440 22.43 20.57 -24.29
N LYS A 441 22.69 19.44 -24.95
CA LYS A 441 21.79 18.78 -25.90
C LYS A 441 21.19 17.48 -25.35
N LEU A 442 21.25 17.27 -24.03
CA LEU A 442 20.53 16.21 -23.33
C LEU A 442 19.62 16.83 -22.26
N VAL A 443 18.52 16.15 -21.97
CA VAL A 443 17.59 16.50 -20.90
C VAL A 443 18.05 15.89 -19.59
N THR A 444 18.37 14.59 -19.56
CA THR A 444 18.81 13.91 -18.32
C THR A 444 20.04 13.05 -18.49
N SER A 445 20.84 12.95 -17.43
CA SER A 445 21.92 11.97 -17.27
C SER A 445 21.87 11.44 -15.83
N HIS A 446 21.78 10.11 -15.69
CA HIS A 446 21.70 9.44 -14.38
C HIS A 446 23.07 9.25 -13.72
N GLY A 447 23.08 9.02 -12.41
CA GLY A 447 24.28 8.69 -11.63
C GLY A 447 25.25 9.86 -11.42
N VAL A 448 24.74 11.09 -11.35
CA VAL A 448 25.53 12.30 -11.13
C VAL A 448 25.48 12.66 -9.64
N ARG A 449 26.61 12.54 -8.94
CA ARG A 449 26.69 12.79 -7.49
C ARG A 449 26.60 14.30 -7.17
N PRO A 450 26.24 14.71 -5.93
CA PRO A 450 26.07 16.13 -5.56
C PRO A 450 27.24 17.03 -5.97
N ARG A 451 28.48 16.63 -5.66
CA ARG A 451 29.67 17.41 -6.04
C ARG A 451 29.84 17.52 -7.56
N GLU A 452 29.62 16.43 -8.29
CA GLU A 452 29.70 16.43 -9.76
C GLU A 452 28.60 17.30 -10.35
N LEU A 453 27.38 17.20 -9.81
CA LEU A 453 26.22 17.96 -10.24
C LEU A 453 26.50 19.47 -10.18
N TYR A 454 27.03 19.93 -9.04
CA TYR A 454 27.42 21.32 -8.85
C TYR A 454 28.47 21.76 -9.88
N LEU A 455 29.53 20.97 -10.08
CA LEU A 455 30.61 21.29 -11.01
C LEU A 455 30.13 21.31 -12.47
N PHE A 456 29.32 20.33 -12.88
CA PHE A 456 28.77 20.23 -14.23
C PHE A 456 27.87 21.42 -14.51
N TRP A 457 27.01 21.78 -13.55
CA TRP A 457 26.12 22.92 -13.65
C TRP A 457 26.87 24.25 -13.75
N GLU A 458 27.87 24.48 -12.89
CA GLU A 458 28.70 25.68 -12.94
C GLU A 458 29.49 25.80 -14.25
N ALA A 459 30.04 24.70 -14.75
CA ALA A 459 30.72 24.67 -16.04
C ALA A 459 29.77 25.06 -17.18
N LEU A 460 28.56 24.47 -17.24
CA LEU A 460 27.55 24.83 -18.23
C LEU A 460 27.15 26.31 -18.14
N ARG A 461 26.98 26.83 -16.92
CA ARG A 461 26.61 28.24 -16.68
C ARG A 461 27.70 29.21 -17.13
N ARG A 462 28.98 28.88 -16.93
CA ARG A 462 30.12 29.74 -17.30
C ARG A 462 30.46 29.68 -18.77
N SER A 463 30.25 28.54 -19.41
CA SER A 463 30.65 28.31 -20.80
C SER A 463 29.65 28.82 -21.83
N ARG A 464 28.70 29.71 -21.51
CA ARG A 464 27.61 30.17 -22.43
C ARG A 464 28.07 30.54 -23.84
N ALA A 465 29.26 31.12 -23.98
CA ALA A 465 29.84 31.52 -25.27
C ALA A 465 30.45 30.37 -26.11
N VAL A 466 30.66 29.18 -25.54
CA VAL A 466 31.18 28.01 -26.29
C VAL A 466 30.16 27.62 -27.35
N GLN A 467 30.59 27.48 -28.60
CA GLN A 467 29.71 27.06 -29.69
C GLN A 467 29.61 25.52 -29.71
N CYS A 468 28.38 25.04 -29.68
CA CYS A 468 27.94 23.64 -29.73
C CYS A 468 26.75 23.57 -30.69
#